data_AF-A0A7J9GQQ2-F1
#
_entry.id   AF-A0A7J9GQQ2-F1
#
_cell.length_a   1.000
_cell.length_b   1.000
_cell.length_c   1.000
_cell.angle_alpha   90.00
_cell.angle_beta   90.00
_cell.angle_gamma   90.00
#
_symmetry.space_group_name_H-M   'P 1'
#
loop_
_entity.id
_entity.type
_entity.pdbx_description
1 polymer ?
#
loop_
_entity_poly.entity_id
_entity_poly.type
_entity_poly.pdbx_seq_one_letter_code
_entity_poly.pdbx_strand_id
1 'polypeptide(L)'
;MFFKEDENECIGNSEQVEIPIGKKAFDDLIGGISTVNESLVQPFDIRYFAYDPYCKRCKDSGGRCGNNQTVTSAFVCYCRDKPRIHKCNQ
;
A
#
# COMPACT_ATOMS: atom_id res chain seq x y z
N MET A 1 36.36 23.37 2.70
CA MET A 1 35.24 23.45 3.66
C MET A 1 35.21 22.11 4.36
N PHE A 2 35.50 22.11 5.65
CA PHE A 2 35.61 20.91 6.47
C PHE A 2 34.19 20.36 6.69
N PHE A 3 33.91 19.17 6.17
CA PHE A 3 32.76 18.42 6.64
C PHE A 3 33.14 17.89 8.03
N LYS A 4 32.48 18.42 9.06
CA LYS A 4 32.51 17.80 10.36
C LYS A 4 31.75 16.48 10.24
N GLU A 5 32.45 15.39 10.54
CA GLU A 5 31.85 14.12 10.89
C GLU A 5 31.25 14.28 12.29
N ASP A 6 29.98 14.70 12.35
CA ASP A 6 29.19 14.58 13.57
C ASP A 6 28.37 13.29 13.47
N GLU A 7 28.93 12.25 14.09
CA GLU A 7 28.25 11.20 14.85
C GLU A 7 26.80 10.86 14.44
N ASN A 8 26.66 9.92 13.50
CA ASN A 8 25.61 8.90 13.55
C ASN A 8 26.09 7.69 12.75
N GLU A 9 27.14 7.06 13.28
CA GLU A 9 27.45 5.68 12.94
C GLU A 9 26.19 4.85 13.22
N CYS A 10 25.66 4.12 12.24
CA CYS A 10 24.54 3.22 12.46
C CYS A 10 25.03 2.06 13.33
N ILE A 11 24.99 2.23 14.66
CA ILE A 11 25.42 1.25 15.64
C ILE A 11 24.47 0.05 15.60
N GLY A 12 24.78 -0.92 14.75
CA GLY A 12 24.64 -2.39 14.91
C GLY A 12 23.35 -3.01 15.45
N ASN A 13 22.28 -2.24 15.69
CA ASN A 13 20.97 -2.67 16.14
C ASN A 13 19.94 -1.64 15.63
N SER A 14 20.04 -1.30 14.34
CA SER A 14 19.12 -0.38 13.70
C SER A 14 17.76 -1.06 13.52
N GLU A 15 16.74 -0.58 14.23
CA GLU A 15 15.36 -0.82 13.82
C GLU A 15 15.23 -0.33 12.38
N GLN A 16 15.00 -1.27 11.46
CA GLN A 16 14.85 -0.97 10.05
C GLN A 16 13.39 -0.61 9.78
N VAL A 17 13.16 0.61 9.28
CA VAL A 17 11.85 1.04 8.83
C VAL A 17 11.88 1.16 7.32
N GLU A 18 11.01 0.42 6.64
CA GLU A 18 10.80 0.54 5.20
C GLU A 18 9.70 1.59 4.93
N ILE A 19 10.06 2.67 4.24
CA ILE A 19 9.12 3.72 3.83
C ILE A 19 8.94 3.65 2.31
N PRO A 20 7.73 3.30 1.81
CA PRO A 20 7.48 3.27 0.38
C PRO A 20 7.45 4.70 -0.18
N ILE A 21 8.04 4.89 -1.36
CA ILE A 21 7.97 6.14 -2.14
C ILE A 21 7.51 5.83 -3.57
N GLY A 22 7.07 6.88 -4.29
CA GLY A 22 6.68 6.76 -5.69
C GLY A 22 7.84 6.36 -6.58
N LYS A 23 7.57 5.53 -7.61
CA LYS A 23 8.61 5.07 -8.55
C LYS A 23 9.43 6.22 -9.14
N LYS A 24 8.77 7.29 -9.57
CA LYS A 24 9.45 8.47 -10.11
C LYS A 24 10.40 9.12 -9.07
N ALA A 25 9.92 9.28 -7.84
CA ALA A 25 10.73 9.86 -6.76
C ALA A 25 11.94 8.97 -6.39
N PHE A 26 11.80 7.66 -6.56
CA PHE A 26 12.90 6.70 -6.43
C PHE A 26 13.91 6.82 -7.58
N ASP A 27 13.43 6.90 -8.83
CA ASP A 27 14.27 7.04 -10.02
C ASP A 27 15.07 8.37 -9.95
N ASP A 28 14.43 9.46 -9.54
CA ASP A 28 15.06 10.77 -9.35
C ASP A 28 16.10 10.76 -8.20
N LEU A 29 15.83 10.02 -7.12
CA LEU A 29 16.75 9.86 -5.99
C LEU A 29 18.02 9.13 -6.39
N ILE A 30 17.87 7.95 -7.03
CA ILE A 30 19.01 7.14 -7.48
C ILE A 30 19.76 7.83 -8.62
N GLY A 31 19.08 8.65 -9.41
CA GLY A 31 19.68 9.50 -10.45
C GLY A 31 20.41 10.74 -9.93
N GLY A 32 20.36 11.03 -8.62
CA GLY A 32 20.96 12.22 -8.02
C GLY A 32 20.26 13.53 -8.41
N ILE A 33 19.02 13.45 -8.87
CA ILE A 33 18.19 14.60 -9.25
C ILE A 33 17.50 15.19 -8.02
N SER A 34 17.13 14.35 -7.05
CA SER A 34 16.49 14.75 -5.80
C SER A 34 17.23 14.23 -4.56
N THR A 35 17.00 14.90 -3.44
CA THR A 35 17.46 14.49 -2.11
C THR A 35 16.48 13.52 -1.46
N VAL A 36 16.93 12.81 -0.42
CA VAL A 36 16.07 11.89 0.38
C VAL A 36 14.83 12.63 0.89
N ASN A 37 14.99 13.83 1.45
CA ASN A 37 13.88 14.61 2.00
C ASN A 37 12.87 15.01 0.92
N GLU A 38 13.34 15.37 -0.28
CA GLU A 38 12.45 15.70 -1.41
C GLU A 38 11.70 14.47 -1.92
N SER A 39 12.35 13.30 -2.00
CA SER A 39 11.72 12.06 -2.46
C SER A 39 10.67 11.52 -1.49
N LEU A 40 10.84 11.73 -0.18
CA LEU A 40 9.90 11.26 0.85
C LEU A 40 8.55 12.00 0.86
N VAL A 41 8.52 13.28 0.45
CA VAL A 41 7.30 14.11 0.46
C VAL A 41 6.55 14.12 -0.87
N GLN A 42 7.10 13.48 -1.91
CA GLN A 42 6.45 13.42 -3.21
C GLN A 42 5.20 12.53 -3.16
N PRO A 43 4.03 13.03 -3.60
CA PRO A 43 2.81 12.22 -3.66
C PRO A 43 2.96 11.11 -4.71
N PHE A 44 2.41 9.94 -4.42
CA PHE A 44 2.35 8.85 -5.38
C PHE A 44 1.07 8.03 -5.21
N ASP A 45 0.59 7.50 -6.33
CA ASP A 45 -0.59 6.65 -6.34
C ASP A 45 -0.27 5.29 -5.73
N ILE A 46 -1.01 4.92 -4.70
CA ILE A 46 -1.00 3.58 -4.14
C ILE A 46 -2.21 2.81 -4.67
N ARG A 47 -1.97 1.64 -5.25
CA ARG A 47 -3.02 0.65 -5.51
C ARG A 47 -2.97 -0.39 -4.41
N TYR A 48 -3.97 -0.38 -3.54
CA TYR A 48 -4.20 -1.49 -2.65
C TYR A 48 -4.70 -2.67 -3.49
N PHE A 49 -3.84 -3.64 -3.76
CA PHE A 49 -4.21 -4.92 -4.36
C PHE A 49 -4.94 -5.80 -3.34
N ALA A 50 -6.03 -5.29 -2.79
CA ALA A 50 -6.85 -6.01 -1.84
C ALA A 50 -7.96 -6.72 -2.62
N TYR A 51 -7.76 -8.02 -2.88
CA TYR A 51 -8.80 -8.93 -3.35
C TYR A 51 -9.41 -8.57 -4.72
N ASP A 52 -8.70 -7.87 -5.61
CA ASP A 52 -9.19 -7.46 -6.94
C ASP A 52 -9.87 -8.60 -7.75
N PRO A 53 -9.32 -9.82 -7.83
CA PRO A 53 -9.99 -10.93 -8.52
C PRO A 53 -11.33 -11.31 -7.87
N TYR A 54 -11.42 -11.26 -6.54
CA TYR A 54 -12.65 -11.56 -5.81
C TYR A 54 -13.66 -10.42 -5.91
N CYS A 55 -13.18 -9.18 -5.87
CA CYS A 55 -14.03 -8.02 -6.05
C CYS A 55 -14.63 -7.96 -7.46
N LYS A 56 -13.84 -8.29 -8.48
CA LYS A 56 -14.34 -8.45 -9.85
C LYS A 56 -15.45 -9.51 -9.92
N ARG A 57 -15.20 -10.73 -9.41
CA ARG A 57 -16.22 -11.80 -9.37
C ARG A 57 -17.50 -11.37 -8.64
N CYS A 58 -17.36 -10.62 -7.54
CA CYS A 58 -18.48 -10.10 -6.79
C CYS A 58 -19.31 -9.11 -7.61
N LYS A 59 -18.65 -8.13 -8.24
CA LYS A 59 -19.30 -7.14 -9.11
C LYS A 59 -19.97 -7.80 -10.32
N ASP A 60 -19.31 -8.76 -10.95
CA ASP A 60 -19.83 -9.49 -12.10
C ASP A 60 -21.11 -10.29 -11.74
N SER A 61 -21.25 -10.70 -10.47
CA SER A 61 -22.46 -11.34 -9.95
C SER A 61 -23.55 -10.37 -9.46
N GLY A 62 -23.37 -9.06 -9.62
CA GLY A 62 -24.30 -8.03 -9.16
C GLY A 62 -24.15 -7.61 -7.70
N GLY A 63 -23.05 -7.99 -7.05
CA GLY A 63 -22.75 -7.65 -5.65
C GLY A 63 -21.84 -6.43 -5.50
N ARG A 64 -21.63 -6.02 -4.25
CA ARG A 64 -20.69 -4.95 -3.86
C ARG A 64 -19.58 -5.51 -2.98
N CYS A 65 -18.33 -5.21 -3.33
CA CYS A 65 -17.17 -5.63 -2.55
C CYS A 65 -17.06 -4.85 -1.24
N GLY A 66 -16.66 -5.52 -0.17
CA GLY A 66 -16.29 -4.89 1.10
C GLY A 66 -15.61 -5.88 2.03
N ASN A 67 -15.58 -5.57 3.32
CA ASN A 67 -14.97 -6.39 4.35
C ASN A 67 -15.93 -6.60 5.53
N ASN A 68 -15.77 -7.72 6.24
CA ASN A 68 -16.51 -7.98 7.46
C ASN A 68 -15.88 -7.21 8.63
N GLN A 69 -16.63 -6.27 9.21
CA GLN A 69 -16.16 -5.45 10.33
C GLN A 69 -16.05 -6.24 11.65
N THR A 70 -16.82 -7.32 11.81
CA THR A 70 -16.81 -8.15 13.03
C THR A 70 -15.82 -9.30 12.99
N VAL A 71 -15.35 -9.72 11.80
CA VAL A 71 -14.41 -10.84 11.65
C VAL A 71 -13.20 -10.37 10.85
N THR A 72 -12.10 -10.07 11.55
CA THR A 72 -10.72 -9.93 11.04
C THR A 72 -10.56 -9.23 9.68
N SER A 73 -11.41 -8.24 9.37
CA SER A 73 -11.42 -7.56 8.06
C SER A 73 -11.45 -8.51 6.85
N ALA A 74 -12.07 -9.68 6.99
CA ALA A 74 -12.15 -10.66 5.93
C ALA A 74 -12.96 -10.12 4.75
N PHE A 75 -12.51 -10.39 3.51
CA PHE A 75 -13.23 -9.98 2.31
C PHE A 75 -14.67 -10.55 2.29
N VAL A 76 -15.62 -9.71 1.89
CA VAL A 76 -17.03 -10.07 1.76
C VAL A 76 -17.61 -9.46 0.48
N CYS A 77 -18.40 -10.26 -0.23
CA CYS A 77 -19.28 -9.82 -1.29
C CYS A 77 -20.70 -9.57 -0.74
N TYR A 78 -21.13 -8.32 -0.73
CA TYR A 78 -22.46 -7.93 -0.30
C TYR A 78 -23.47 -8.10 -1.45
N CYS A 79 -24.38 -9.05 -1.28
CA CYS A 79 -25.48 -9.34 -2.19
C CYS A 79 -26.82 -8.84 -1.63
N ARG A 80 -27.86 -8.77 -2.46
CA ARG A 80 -29.20 -8.36 -2.02
C ARG A 80 -29.81 -9.29 -0.97
N ASP A 81 -29.52 -10.59 -1.07
CA ASP A 81 -30.01 -11.60 -0.14
C ASP A 81 -29.21 -11.58 1.17
N LYS A 82 -27.90 -11.87 1.07
CA LYS A 82 -27.01 -11.94 2.21
C LYS A 82 -25.55 -11.80 1.78
N PRO A 83 -24.65 -11.43 2.70
CA PRO A 83 -23.22 -11.43 2.43
C PRO A 83 -22.69 -12.83 2.09
N ARG A 84 -21.76 -12.91 1.12
CA ARG A 84 -21.14 -14.15 0.64
C ARG A 84 -19.63 -13.96 0.46
N ILE A 85 -18.89 -15.05 0.29
CA ILE A 85 -17.42 -15.00 0.28
C ILE A 85 -16.88 -14.34 -1.00
N HIS A 86 -17.43 -14.64 -2.18
CA HIS A 86 -16.84 -14.17 -3.46
C HIS A 86 -17.83 -13.67 -4.50
N LYS A 87 -19.08 -14.16 -4.49
CA LYS A 87 -20.10 -13.83 -5.49
C LYS A 87 -21.51 -14.05 -4.95
N CYS A 88 -22.47 -13.40 -5.57
CA CYS A 88 -23.90 -13.65 -5.38
C CYS A 88 -24.32 -14.93 -6.08
N ASN A 89 -25.31 -15.61 -5.50
CA ASN A 89 -26.04 -16.63 -6.25
C ASN A 89 -27.05 -15.88 -7.12
N GLN A 90 -26.96 -16.12 -8.42
CA GLN A 90 -27.87 -15.57 -9.42
C GLN A 90 -29.26 -16.18 -9.27
#